data_AF-A0A1F9BMF3-F1
#
_entry.id   AF-A0A1F9BMF3-F1
#
_cell.length_a   1.000
_cell.length_b   1.000
_cell.length_c   1.000
_cell.angle_alpha   90.00
_cell.angle_beta   90.00
_cell.angle_gamma   90.00
#
_symmetry.space_group_name_H-M   'P 1'
#
loop_
_entity.id
_entity.type
_entity.pdbx_description
1 polymer ?
#
loop_
_entity_poly.entity_id
_entity_poly.type
_entity_poly.pdbx_seq_one_letter_code
_entity_poly.pdbx_strand_id
1 'polypeptide(L)'
;MKGLRVIILNFFLLTIPMSLAWAAAEKAEALEKKVSLANLTGINYFFAKLYNENMWVYAIVVTVLMGAVGMLIALVTDVFLKMIGMEVSKIEHHE
;
A
#
# COMPACT_ATOMS: atom_id res chain seq x y z
N MET A 1 23.48 4.60 28.16
CA MET A 1 22.00 4.52 28.32
C MET A 1 21.19 5.13 27.17
N LYS A 2 21.72 6.04 26.33
CA LYS A 2 20.95 6.64 25.22
C LYS A 2 20.64 5.65 24.09
N GLY A 3 21.61 4.81 23.69
CA GLY A 3 21.43 3.82 22.62
C GLY A 3 20.37 2.76 22.93
N LEU A 4 20.32 2.27 24.17
CA LEU A 4 19.30 1.28 24.57
C LEU A 4 17.88 1.83 24.47
N ARG A 5 17.67 3.12 24.79
CA ARG A 5 16.37 3.78 24.64
C ARG A 5 15.97 3.93 23.17
N VAL A 6 16.92 4.21 22.28
CA VAL A 6 16.67 4.31 20.83
C VAL A 6 16.31 2.94 20.24
N ILE A 7 17.01 1.88 20.66
CA ILE A 7 16.71 0.51 20.21
C ILE A 7 15.31 0.09 20.67
N ILE A 8 14.95 0.34 21.93
CA ILE A 8 13.62 0.04 22.46
C ILE A 8 12.55 0.86 21.72
N LEU A 9 12.78 2.16 21.51
CA LEU A 9 11.85 3.01 20.77
C LEU A 9 11.64 2.51 19.34
N ASN A 10 12.71 2.12 18.64
CA ASN A 10 12.64 1.61 17.28
C ASN A 10 11.92 0.25 17.23
N PHE A 11 12.20 -0.63 18.19
CA PHE A 11 11.51 -1.90 18.32
C PHE A 11 10.00 -1.73 18.55
N PHE A 12 9.61 -0.79 19.40
CA PHE A 12 8.20 -0.43 19.59
C PHE A 12 7.59 0.18 18.32
N LEU A 13 8.27 1.12 17.66
CA LEU A 13 7.78 1.73 16.42
C LEU A 13 7.58 0.73 15.27
N LEU A 14 8.38 -0.34 15.22
CA LEU A 14 8.24 -1.40 14.22
C LEU A 14 7.16 -2.42 14.57
N THR A 15 6.90 -2.66 15.86
CA THR A 15 5.96 -3.69 16.33
C THR A 15 4.54 -3.17 16.54
N ILE A 16 4.36 -1.87 16.84
CA ILE A 16 3.05 -1.23 16.98
C ILE A 16 2.21 -1.31 15.68
N PRO A 17 2.74 -1.05 14.47
CA PRO A 17 1.98 -1.20 13.24
C PRO A 17 1.54 -2.65 13.02
N MET A 18 2.36 -3.62 13.42
CA MET A 18 2.07 -5.04 13.27
C MET A 18 1.01 -5.52 14.27
N SER A 19 1.06 -5.06 15.52
CA SER A 19 0.04 -5.37 16.52
C SER A 19 -1.28 -4.64 16.26
N LEU A 20 -1.24 -3.41 15.74
CA LEU A 20 -2.44 -2.70 15.29
C LEU A 20 -3.03 -3.29 14.02
N ALA A 21 -2.22 -3.75 13.07
CA ALA A 21 -2.69 -4.47 11.89
C ALA A 21 -3.34 -5.81 12.26
N TRP A 22 -2.78 -6.50 13.25
CA TRP A 22 -3.33 -7.76 13.76
C TRP A 22 -4.56 -7.55 14.66
N ALA A 23 -4.60 -6.47 15.44
CA ALA A 23 -5.75 -6.13 16.28
C ALA A 23 -6.90 -5.51 15.46
N ALA A 24 -6.61 -4.86 14.33
CA ALA A 24 -7.59 -4.44 13.33
C ALA A 24 -8.14 -5.62 12.50
N ALA A 25 -7.57 -6.82 12.63
CA ALA A 25 -8.19 -8.06 12.16
C ALA A 25 -9.29 -8.51 13.15
N GLU A 26 -10.16 -7.59 13.54
CA GLU A 26 -11.35 -7.89 14.31
C GLU A 26 -12.22 -8.83 13.47
N LYS A 27 -12.38 -10.07 13.97
CA LYS A 27 -13.19 -11.18 13.45
C LYS A 27 -13.23 -11.27 11.92
N ALA A 28 -12.63 -12.33 11.39
CA ALA A 28 -13.06 -12.90 10.12
C ALA A 28 -14.55 -13.28 10.21
N GLU A 29 -15.46 -12.29 10.13
CA GLU A 29 -16.80 -12.48 9.64
C GLU A 29 -16.64 -13.21 8.30
N ALA A 30 -17.34 -14.35 8.21
CA ALA A 30 -17.14 -15.37 7.21
C ALA A 30 -16.70 -14.83 5.84
N LEU A 31 -15.81 -15.57 5.18
CA LEU A 31 -15.29 -15.36 3.81
C LEU A 31 -16.37 -15.18 2.72
N GLU A 32 -17.65 -15.10 3.08
CA GLU A 32 -18.82 -14.88 2.24
C GLU A 32 -19.37 -13.44 2.30
N LYS A 33 -18.69 -12.48 2.95
CA LYS A 33 -19.11 -11.08 2.95
C LYS A 33 -18.99 -10.45 1.56
N LYS A 34 -20.03 -10.60 0.74
CA LYS A 34 -20.15 -9.96 -0.57
C LYS A 34 -20.36 -8.47 -0.42
N VAL A 35 -19.66 -7.68 -1.23
CA VAL A 35 -19.84 -6.23 -1.33
C VAL A 35 -21.16 -5.93 -2.04
N SER A 36 -21.97 -5.04 -1.48
CA SER A 36 -23.23 -4.63 -2.10
C SER A 36 -22.97 -3.82 -3.37
N LEU A 37 -23.53 -4.27 -4.50
CA LEU A 37 -23.40 -3.62 -5.82
C LEU A 37 -24.48 -2.56 -6.09
N ALA A 38 -25.47 -2.41 -5.21
CA ALA A 38 -26.74 -1.73 -5.48
C ALA A 38 -26.61 -0.23 -5.83
N ASN A 39 -25.50 0.43 -5.48
CA ASN A 39 -25.28 1.86 -5.73
C ASN A 39 -23.87 2.16 -6.29
N LEU A 40 -23.16 1.15 -6.79
CA LEU A 40 -21.80 1.34 -7.33
C LEU A 40 -21.88 1.52 -8.85
N THR A 41 -21.17 2.51 -9.37
CA THR A 41 -21.06 2.77 -10.82
C THR A 41 -19.60 2.87 -11.25
N GLY A 42 -19.33 2.62 -12.54
CA GLY A 42 -18.01 2.75 -13.15
C GLY A 42 -16.95 1.82 -12.56
N ILE A 43 -15.80 2.39 -12.21
CA ILE A 43 -14.62 1.66 -11.73
C ILE A 43 -14.90 0.95 -10.39
N ASN A 44 -15.68 1.58 -9.52
CA ASN A 44 -16.03 1.00 -8.22
C ASN A 44 -16.92 -0.24 -8.38
N TYR A 45 -17.84 -0.23 -9.35
CA TYR A 45 -18.64 -1.41 -9.68
C TYR A 45 -17.76 -2.54 -10.24
N PHE A 46 -16.82 -2.22 -11.12
CA PHE A 46 -15.91 -3.20 -11.71
C PHE A 46 -15.10 -3.94 -10.63
N PHE A 47 -14.47 -3.20 -9.72
CA PHE A 47 -13.69 -3.79 -8.63
C PHE A 47 -14.54 -4.56 -7.62
N ALA A 48 -15.71 -4.03 -7.24
CA ALA A 48 -16.62 -4.73 -6.32
C ALA A 48 -17.18 -6.01 -6.94
N LYS A 49 -17.50 -5.99 -8.24
CA LYS A 49 -17.90 -7.19 -9.00
C LYS A 49 -16.76 -8.20 -9.03
N LEU A 50 -15.55 -7.77 -9.35
CA LEU A 50 -14.37 -8.64 -9.41
C LEU A 50 -14.06 -9.27 -8.05
N TYR A 51 -14.16 -8.51 -6.97
CA TYR A 51 -14.00 -8.99 -5.59
C TYR A 51 -15.04 -10.07 -5.26
N ASN A 52 -16.31 -9.83 -5.60
CA ASN A 52 -17.40 -10.77 -5.34
C ASN A 52 -17.34 -12.05 -6.20
N GLU A 53 -16.84 -11.95 -7.43
CA GLU A 53 -16.73 -13.09 -8.35
C GLU A 53 -15.48 -13.93 -8.09
N ASN A 54 -14.33 -13.28 -7.87
CA ASN A 54 -13.07 -13.98 -7.61
C ASN A 54 -12.09 -13.10 -6.80
N MET A 55 -12.02 -13.37 -5.49
CA MET A 55 -11.14 -12.64 -4.57
C MET A 55 -9.65 -12.74 -4.93
N TRP A 56 -9.20 -13.85 -5.51
CA TRP A 56 -7.80 -14.04 -5.89
C TRP A 56 -7.40 -13.15 -7.06
N VAL A 57 -8.27 -13.08 -8.08
CA VAL A 57 -8.04 -12.20 -9.23
C VAL A 57 -8.08 -10.75 -8.80
N TYR A 58 -9.03 -10.38 -7.94
CA TYR A 58 -9.07 -9.04 -7.34
C TYR A 58 -7.76 -8.69 -6.62
N ALA A 59 -7.26 -9.59 -5.76
CA ALA A 59 -6.03 -9.36 -5.01
C ALA A 59 -4.83 -9.12 -5.93
N ILE A 60 -4.63 -9.96 -6.94
CA ILE A 60 -3.53 -9.82 -7.90
C ILE A 60 -3.62 -8.50 -8.67
N VAL A 61 -4.81 -8.18 -9.19
CA VAL A 61 -5.03 -6.94 -9.97
C VAL A 61 -4.73 -5.71 -9.13
N VAL A 62 -5.23 -5.66 -7.88
CA VAL A 62 -4.99 -4.54 -6.97
C VAL A 62 -3.52 -4.44 -6.58
N THR A 63 -2.84 -5.55 -6.32
CA THR A 63 -1.40 -5.55 -6.04
C THR A 63 -0.58 -4.98 -7.21
N VAL A 64 -0.87 -5.40 -8.43
CA VAL A 64 -0.19 -4.88 -9.64
C VAL A 64 -0.48 -3.39 -9.82
N LEU A 65 -1.73 -2.95 -9.64
CA LEU A 65 -2.11 -1.54 -9.72
C LEU A 65 -1.39 -0.70 -8.67
N MET A 66 -1.24 -1.19 -7.44
CA MET A 66 -0.51 -0.48 -6.39
C MET A 66 0.97 -0.27 -6.78
N GLY A 67 1.60 -1.29 -7.36
CA GLY A 67 2.96 -1.18 -7.89
C GLY A 67 3.05 -0.16 -9.04
N ALA A 68 2.09 -0.18 -9.96
CA ALA A 68 2.04 0.76 -11.08
C ALA A 68 1.83 2.20 -10.61
N VAL A 69 0.94 2.44 -9.63
CA VAL A 69 0.73 3.76 -9.03
C VAL A 69 2.00 4.24 -8.32
N GLY A 70 2.68 3.37 -7.57
CA GLY A 70 3.96 3.70 -6.94
C GLY A 70 5.02 4.12 -7.95
N MET A 71 5.14 3.39 -9.07
CA MET A 71 6.05 3.75 -10.17
C MET A 71 5.67 5.10 -10.80
N LEU A 72 4.37 5.33 -11.03
CA LEU A 72 3.89 6.59 -11.59
C LEU A 72 4.24 7.77 -10.68
N ILE A 73 4.05 7.63 -9.37
CA ILE A 73 4.44 8.64 -8.38
C ILE A 73 5.95 8.91 -8.42
N ALA A 74 6.77 7.85 -8.51
CA ALA A 74 8.23 8.01 -8.61
C ALA A 74 8.62 8.81 -9.86
N LEU A 75 8.06 8.48 -11.01
CA LEU A 75 8.31 9.20 -12.27
C LEU A 75 7.86 10.66 -12.20
N VAL A 76 6.67 10.92 -11.64
CA VAL A 76 6.16 12.29 -11.45
C VAL A 76 7.09 13.08 -10.52
N THR A 77 7.53 12.46 -9.44
CA THR A 77 8.45 13.08 -8.47
C THR A 77 9.79 13.41 -9.13
N ASP A 78 10.35 12.50 -9.92
CA ASP A 78 11.58 12.75 -10.69
C ASP A 78 11.44 13.93 -11.64
N VAL A 79 10.28 14.07 -12.31
CA VAL A 79 9.99 15.22 -13.17
C VAL A 79 9.94 16.51 -12.34
N PHE A 80 9.23 16.52 -11.21
CA PHE A 80 9.17 17.68 -10.32
C PHE A 80 10.55 18.10 -9.80
N LEU A 81 11.36 17.12 -9.38
CA LEU A 81 12.72 17.37 -8.89
C LEU A 81 13.65 17.92 -9.98
N LYS A 82 13.52 17.43 -11.22
CA LYS A 82 14.24 17.99 -12.38
C LYS A 82 13.83 19.43 -12.68
N MET A 83 12.54 19.78 -12.56
CA MET A 83 12.08 21.16 -12.79
C MET A 83 12.67 22.17 -11.79
N ILE A 84 12.95 21.75 -10.55
CA ILE A 84 13.54 22.61 -9.52
C ILE A 84 15.08 22.61 -9.53
N GLY A 85 15.70 22.03 -10.57
CA GLY A 85 17.16 22.03 -10.75
C GLY A 85 17.90 20.99 -9.90
N MET A 86 17.18 20.04 -9.30
CA MET A 86 17.81 18.92 -8.60
C MET A 86 18.01 17.78 -9.60
N GLU A 87 19.26 17.50 -9.97
CA GLU A 87 19.58 16.34 -10.79
C GLU A 87 19.33 15.07 -9.99
N VAL A 88 18.17 14.45 -10.20
CA VAL A 88 17.94 13.06 -9.80
C VAL A 88 18.64 12.19 -10.84
N SER A 89 19.98 12.20 -10.78
CA SER A 89 20.79 11.19 -11.46
C SER A 89 20.49 9.86 -10.81
N LYS A 90 20.24 8.84 -11.64
CA LYS A 90 20.05 7.45 -11.23
C LYS A 90 21.03 7.11 -10.12
N ILE A 91 20.52 6.60 -9.01
CA ILE A 91 21.21 5.75 -8.02
C ILE A 91 22.72 5.77 -8.27
N GLU A 92 23.40 6.82 -7.82
CA GLU A 92 24.85 6.75 -7.74
C GLU A 92 25.10 5.71 -6.64
N HIS A 93 25.35 4.49 -7.10
CA HIS A 93 25.96 3.42 -6.34
C HIS A 93 27.36 3.91 -5.97
N HIS A 94 27.42 4.82 -5.00
CA HIS A 94 28.64 5.11 -4.26
C HIS A 94 28.81 3.93 -3.31
N GLU A 95 29.44 2.88 -3.84
CA GLU A 95 30.19 1.93 -3.01
C GLU A 95 31.26 2.68 -2.19
#